data_AF-B7P2F0-F1
#
_entry.id   AF-B7P2F0-F1
#
_cell.length_a   1.000
_cell.length_b   1.000
_cell.length_c   1.000
_cell.angle_alpha   90.00
_cell.angle_beta   90.00
_cell.angle_gamma   90.00
#
_symmetry.space_group_name_H-M   'P 1'
#
loop_
_entity.id
_entity.type
_entity.pdbx_description
1 polymer ?
#
loop_
_entity_poly.entity_id
_entity_poly.type
_entity_poly.pdbx_seq_one_letter_code
_entity_poly.pdbx_strand_id
1 'polypeptide(L)'
;MALVEKFEYDPSTSCIRGYVTMSVPRASPLQPPPASQPSLRTVTGPGAPFFKPPSGTHPSTSSGPGNSFSGKEAATQVKILIERCNSVGLQVVAVTSDMGSGNRAMWQHFDIYSGRYSRTTNKIPHPQQPGEQIVFLADVPHLIKNLNGHLVRGQTIVLPADVVTANNLTCPTVSLDPIRQLVEFQKDLTFKLAPKLRPELLDPNHFEKMKVSIYSK
;
A
#
# COMPACT_ATOMS: atom_id res chain seq x y z
N MET A 1 -1.26 -9.94 2.71
CA MET A 1 -2.09 -11.03 3.28
C MET A 1 -1.14 -11.94 4.03
N ALA A 2 -1.43 -12.29 5.28
CA ALA A 2 -0.61 -13.26 6.02
C ALA A 2 -1.13 -14.67 5.69
N LEU A 3 -0.22 -15.58 5.34
CA LEU A 3 -0.54 -17.00 5.20
C LEU A 3 -0.33 -17.69 6.53
N VAL A 4 -1.12 -18.73 6.79
CA VAL A 4 -0.86 -19.64 7.90
C VAL A 4 0.39 -20.45 7.55
N GLU A 5 1.37 -20.46 8.44
CA GLU A 5 2.58 -21.27 8.28
C GLU A 5 2.22 -22.75 8.37
N LYS A 6 2.16 -23.42 7.22
CA LYS A 6 1.85 -24.84 7.13
C LYS A 6 2.55 -25.46 5.92
N PHE A 7 2.90 -26.74 6.03
CA PHE A 7 3.35 -27.56 4.91
C PHE A 7 2.16 -28.22 4.24
N GLU A 8 2.10 -28.14 2.92
CA GLU A 8 1.10 -28.81 2.10
C GLU A 8 1.79 -29.56 0.98
N TYR A 9 1.51 -30.85 0.86
CA TYR A 9 1.97 -31.66 -0.26
C TYR A 9 0.91 -31.59 -1.36
N ASP A 10 1.32 -31.18 -2.56
CA ASP A 10 0.47 -31.22 -3.74
C ASP A 10 0.75 -32.53 -4.51
N PRO A 11 -0.15 -33.53 -4.43
CA PRO A 11 0.05 -34.82 -5.09
C PRO A 11 0.01 -34.72 -6.62
N SER A 12 -0.62 -33.69 -7.19
CA SER A 12 -0.72 -33.51 -8.65
C SER A 12 0.58 -33.06 -9.29
N THR A 13 1.40 -32.33 -8.54
CA THR A 13 2.70 -31.80 -8.98
C THR A 13 3.88 -32.43 -8.25
N SER A 14 3.60 -33.36 -7.33
CA SER A 14 4.56 -34.01 -6.45
C SER A 14 5.51 -33.02 -5.76
N CYS A 15 5.00 -31.84 -5.39
CA CYS A 15 5.79 -30.78 -4.78
C CYS A 15 5.30 -30.44 -3.38
N ILE A 16 6.25 -30.08 -2.50
CA ILE A 16 5.95 -29.53 -1.18
C ILE A 16 5.79 -28.02 -1.33
N ARG A 17 4.67 -27.48 -0.84
CA ARG A 17 4.38 -26.04 -0.78
C ARG A 17 4.30 -25.61 0.68
N GLY A 18 4.72 -24.38 0.97
CA GLY A 18 4.65 -23.81 2.34
C GLY A 18 5.97 -23.30 2.89
N TYR A 19 6.00 -23.01 4.19
CA TYR A 19 7.14 -22.43 4.90
C TYR A 19 8.15 -23.51 5.31
N VAL A 20 9.35 -23.54 4.73
CA VAL A 20 10.39 -24.57 4.98
C VAL A 20 11.53 -23.95 5.81
N THR A 21 11.60 -24.27 7.10
CA THR A 21 12.73 -23.88 7.97
C THR A 21 13.83 -24.94 8.06
N MET A 22 13.63 -26.12 7.47
CA MET A 22 14.62 -27.19 7.45
C MET A 22 15.40 -27.20 6.15
N SER A 23 16.73 -27.13 6.25
CA SER A 23 17.63 -27.41 5.13
C SER A 23 17.42 -28.85 4.66
N VAL A 24 16.80 -29.04 3.49
CA VAL A 24 16.62 -30.36 2.90
C VAL A 24 17.98 -30.85 2.41
N PRO A 25 18.58 -31.89 3.01
CA PRO A 25 19.83 -32.45 2.50
C PRO A 25 19.48 -33.21 1.23
N ARG A 26 19.86 -32.65 0.06
CA ARG A 26 19.60 -33.11 -1.34
C ARG A 26 18.48 -32.42 -2.13
N ALA A 27 18.08 -31.20 -1.82
CA ALA A 27 17.34 -30.43 -2.84
C ALA A 27 18.28 -30.08 -4.01
N SER A 28 18.03 -30.65 -5.19
CA SER A 28 18.60 -30.16 -6.46
C SER A 28 18.35 -28.65 -6.58
N PRO A 29 19.24 -27.86 -7.21
CA PRO A 29 19.20 -26.39 -7.24
C PRO A 29 18.00 -25.76 -7.97
N LEU A 30 16.97 -26.55 -8.28
CA LEU A 30 15.79 -26.19 -9.07
C LEU A 30 14.52 -25.94 -8.25
N GLN A 31 14.50 -26.19 -6.93
CA GLN A 31 13.30 -25.93 -6.12
C GLN A 31 13.28 -24.48 -5.59
N PRO A 32 12.19 -23.73 -5.86
CA PRO A 32 12.06 -22.37 -5.35
C PRO A 32 11.92 -22.39 -3.82
N PRO A 33 12.58 -21.46 -3.12
CA PRO A 33 12.52 -21.39 -1.68
C PRO A 33 11.12 -21.05 -1.14
N PRO A 34 10.84 -21.39 0.12
CA PRO A 34 9.53 -21.22 0.77
C PRO A 34 9.09 -19.75 0.88
N ALA A 35 7.78 -19.50 0.70
CA ALA A 35 7.19 -18.17 0.76
C ALA A 35 6.39 -17.94 2.06
N SER A 36 6.64 -16.80 2.71
CA SER A 36 5.94 -16.38 3.93
C SER A 36 4.78 -15.41 3.66
N GLN A 37 4.80 -14.68 2.53
CA GLN A 37 3.70 -13.82 2.11
C GLN A 37 3.47 -13.91 0.59
N PRO A 38 2.21 -14.06 0.14
CA PRO A 38 1.86 -14.04 -1.27
C PRO A 38 1.77 -12.58 -1.74
N SER A 39 2.46 -12.27 -2.83
CA SER A 39 2.23 -11.02 -3.56
C SER A 39 1.15 -11.24 -4.59
N LEU A 40 -0.01 -10.59 -4.41
CA LEU A 40 -1.11 -10.61 -5.37
C LEU A 40 -1.11 -9.31 -6.19
N ARG A 41 -1.31 -9.43 -7.50
CA ARG A 41 -1.49 -8.30 -8.41
C ARG A 41 -2.74 -8.52 -9.25
N THR A 42 -3.50 -7.45 -9.39
CA THR A 42 -4.78 -7.46 -10.09
C THR A 42 -4.77 -6.33 -11.11
N VAL A 43 -5.19 -6.63 -12.33
CA VAL A 43 -5.47 -5.61 -13.34
C VAL A 43 -6.95 -5.23 -13.20
N THR A 44 -7.22 -3.93 -13.14
CA THR A 44 -8.57 -3.39 -13.02
C THR A 44 -8.81 -2.32 -14.08
N GLY A 45 -9.86 -2.49 -14.90
CA GLY A 45 -10.27 -1.48 -15.88
C GLY A 45 -11.04 -0.31 -15.24
N PRO A 46 -10.87 0.93 -15.73
CA PRO A 46 -11.63 2.10 -15.25
C PRO A 46 -13.08 2.17 -15.79
N GLY A 47 -13.47 1.27 -16.68
CA GLY A 47 -14.81 1.22 -17.29
C GLY A 47 -15.61 -0.03 -16.92
N ALA A 48 -16.94 0.06 -17.01
CA ALA A 48 -17.82 -1.10 -16.95
C ALA A 48 -17.66 -1.94 -18.23
N PRO A 49 -17.64 -3.29 -18.16
CA PRO A 49 -17.78 -4.10 -16.95
C PRO A 49 -16.48 -4.20 -16.14
N PHE A 50 -16.62 -4.23 -14.81
CA PHE A 50 -15.53 -4.38 -13.85
C PHE A 50 -14.87 -5.78 -14.00
N PHE A 51 -13.85 -5.89 -14.83
CA PHE A 51 -13.05 -7.11 -14.95
C PHE A 51 -11.89 -7.06 -13.94
N LYS A 52 -11.86 -8.02 -13.00
CA LYS A 52 -10.78 -8.18 -12.00
C LYS A 52 -10.16 -9.58 -12.04
N PRO A 53 -9.46 -9.97 -13.11
CA PRO A 53 -8.72 -11.22 -13.12
C PRO A 53 -7.49 -11.07 -12.21
N PRO A 54 -7.19 -12.01 -11.30
CA PRO A 54 -5.87 -12.08 -10.70
C PRO A 54 -4.86 -12.38 -11.81
N SER A 55 -3.97 -11.43 -12.09
CA SER A 55 -3.06 -11.49 -13.24
C SER A 55 -1.65 -11.94 -12.86
N GLY A 56 -1.37 -12.07 -11.55
CA GLY A 56 -0.14 -12.67 -11.06
C GLY A 56 -0.17 -12.97 -9.57
N THR A 57 0.23 -14.21 -9.24
CA THR A 57 0.59 -14.63 -7.88
C THR A 57 2.05 -15.08 -7.93
N HIS A 58 2.90 -14.46 -7.11
CA HIS A 58 4.28 -14.90 -6.97
C HIS A 58 4.54 -15.25 -5.50
N PRO A 59 5.01 -16.49 -5.20
CA PRO A 59 5.61 -16.77 -3.91
C PRO A 59 6.89 -15.93 -3.77
N SER A 60 7.05 -15.24 -2.66
CA SER A 60 8.30 -14.54 -2.31
C SER A 60 9.40 -15.59 -2.13
N THR A 61 10.50 -15.49 -2.89
CA THR A 61 11.59 -16.47 -2.87
C THR A 61 12.66 -16.06 -1.84
N SER A 62 12.84 -16.86 -0.78
CA SER A 62 13.87 -16.66 0.26
C SER A 62 15.23 -17.29 -0.09
N SER A 63 16.23 -16.49 -0.47
CA SER A 63 17.64 -16.93 -0.45
C SER A 63 18.42 -16.14 0.60
N GLY A 64 18.18 -16.45 1.88
CA GLY A 64 18.89 -15.87 3.02
C GLY A 64 18.04 -15.85 4.29
N PRO A 65 18.64 -15.66 5.49
CA PRO A 65 17.95 -15.67 6.78
C PRO A 65 17.16 -14.36 7.01
N GLY A 66 16.32 -13.97 6.04
CA GLY A 66 15.51 -12.76 6.06
C GLY A 66 14.29 -12.89 5.15
N ASN A 67 13.11 -12.97 5.78
CA ASN A 67 11.78 -12.87 5.16
C ASN A 67 11.58 -11.50 4.49
N SER A 68 12.09 -11.25 3.28
CA SER A 68 11.95 -9.92 2.66
C SER A 68 11.46 -9.95 1.22
N PHE A 69 10.34 -9.26 1.00
CA PHE A 69 9.89 -8.82 -0.31
C PHE A 69 11.03 -8.06 -1.02
N SER A 70 11.41 -8.50 -2.22
CA SER A 70 12.43 -7.82 -3.02
C SER A 70 11.79 -6.76 -3.93
N GLY A 71 12.13 -5.49 -3.69
CA GLY A 71 11.69 -4.37 -4.54
C GLY A 71 12.10 -4.54 -6.01
N LYS A 72 13.29 -5.11 -6.25
CA LYS A 72 13.82 -5.39 -7.58
C LYS A 72 12.99 -6.43 -8.33
N GLU A 73 12.72 -7.57 -7.70
CA GLU A 73 11.89 -8.62 -8.31
C GLU A 73 10.47 -8.10 -8.57
N ALA A 74 9.92 -7.37 -7.59
CA ALA A 74 8.61 -6.75 -7.74
C ALA A 74 8.57 -5.79 -8.94
N ALA A 75 9.61 -4.98 -9.15
CA ALA A 75 9.69 -4.08 -10.30
C ALA A 75 9.75 -4.85 -11.64
N THR A 76 10.59 -5.89 -11.72
CA THR A 76 10.66 -6.77 -12.90
C THR A 76 9.30 -7.36 -13.24
N GLN A 77 8.58 -7.88 -12.23
CA GLN A 77 7.25 -8.43 -12.43
C GLN A 77 6.23 -7.37 -12.87
N VAL A 78 6.36 -6.11 -12.43
CA VAL A 78 5.45 -5.04 -12.87
C VAL A 78 5.68 -4.77 -14.36
N LYS A 79 6.94 -4.70 -14.80
CA LYS A 79 7.28 -4.51 -16.21
C LYS A 79 6.72 -5.62 -17.10
N ILE A 80 6.92 -6.88 -16.70
CA ILE A 80 6.39 -8.05 -17.42
C ILE A 80 4.86 -7.97 -17.54
N LEU A 81 4.16 -7.57 -16.47
CA LEU A 81 2.70 -7.44 -16.50
C LEU A 81 2.25 -6.34 -17.45
N ILE A 82 2.92 -5.18 -17.45
CA ILE A 82 2.63 -4.06 -18.37
C ILE A 82 2.78 -4.53 -19.82
N GLU A 83 3.89 -5.17 -20.15
CA GLU A 83 4.17 -5.69 -21.50
C GLU A 83 3.15 -6.75 -21.94
N ARG A 84 2.80 -7.68 -21.04
CA ARG A 84 1.79 -8.70 -21.34
C ARG A 84 0.41 -8.09 -21.55
N CYS A 85 0.00 -7.13 -20.72
CA CYS A 85 -1.26 -6.41 -20.90
C CYS A 85 -1.30 -5.76 -22.29
N ASN A 86 -0.23 -5.05 -22.67
CA ASN A 86 -0.16 -4.41 -23.98
C ASN A 86 -0.18 -5.43 -25.14
N SER A 87 0.48 -6.59 -25.01
CA SER A 87 0.46 -7.64 -26.04
C SER A 87 -0.93 -8.22 -26.32
N VAL A 88 -1.86 -8.13 -25.37
CA VAL A 88 -3.26 -8.57 -25.54
C VAL A 88 -4.21 -7.39 -25.81
N GLY A 89 -3.67 -6.20 -26.10
CA GLY A 89 -4.44 -5.00 -26.42
C GLY A 89 -4.95 -4.20 -25.21
N LEU A 90 -4.49 -4.51 -23.99
CA LEU A 90 -4.83 -3.74 -22.78
C LEU A 90 -3.81 -2.63 -22.54
N GLN A 91 -4.29 -1.40 -22.41
CA GLN A 91 -3.45 -0.26 -22.05
C GLN A 91 -3.36 -0.08 -20.53
N VAL A 92 -2.15 -0.19 -19.97
CA VAL A 92 -1.93 0.09 -18.55
C VAL A 92 -1.61 1.56 -18.38
N VAL A 93 -2.53 2.31 -17.77
CA VAL A 93 -2.40 3.76 -17.55
C VAL A 93 -1.86 4.12 -16.17
N ALA A 94 -2.00 3.22 -15.19
CA ALA A 94 -1.56 3.46 -13.82
C ALA A 94 -1.17 2.18 -13.09
N VAL A 95 -0.30 2.33 -12.09
CA VAL A 95 0.09 1.30 -11.12
C VAL A 95 -0.22 1.82 -9.72
N THR A 96 -1.06 1.10 -8.98
CA THR A 96 -1.41 1.42 -7.60
C THR A 96 -0.79 0.43 -6.63
N SER A 97 -0.13 0.89 -5.57
CA SER A 97 0.36 0.04 -4.49
C SER A 97 0.25 0.70 -3.12
N ASP A 98 0.33 -0.09 -2.05
CA ASP A 98 0.54 0.45 -0.72
C ASP A 98 1.92 1.14 -0.57
N MET A 99 2.15 1.75 0.59
CA MET A 99 3.40 2.45 0.92
C MET A 99 4.34 1.63 1.81
N GLY A 100 4.22 0.30 1.82
CA GLY A 100 5.14 -0.59 2.51
C GLY A 100 6.58 -0.39 2.04
N SER A 101 7.57 -0.71 2.89
CA SER A 101 8.99 -0.58 2.55
C SER A 101 9.37 -1.31 1.26
N GLY A 102 8.81 -2.51 1.05
CA GLY A 102 9.00 -3.28 -0.16
C GLY A 102 8.50 -2.56 -1.42
N ASN A 103 7.26 -2.07 -1.41
CA ASN A 103 6.70 -1.34 -2.55
C ASN A 103 7.43 -0.02 -2.81
N ARG A 104 7.87 0.68 -1.76
CA ARG A 104 8.73 1.86 -1.91
C ARG A 104 10.09 1.53 -2.55
N ALA A 105 10.68 0.38 -2.21
CA ALA A 105 11.91 -0.08 -2.88
C ALA A 105 11.65 -0.43 -4.36
N MET A 106 10.48 -0.99 -4.68
CA MET A 106 10.06 -1.23 -6.07
C MET A 106 9.88 0.08 -6.85
N TRP A 107 9.32 1.12 -6.24
CA TRP A 107 9.19 2.46 -6.86
C TRP A 107 10.55 3.06 -7.25
N GLN A 108 11.58 2.87 -6.43
CA GLN A 108 12.93 3.36 -6.72
C GLN A 108 13.51 2.75 -8.01
N HIS A 109 13.14 1.52 -8.37
CA HIS A 109 13.56 0.88 -9.63
C HIS A 109 12.82 1.41 -10.87
N PHE A 110 11.83 2.27 -10.67
CA PHE A 110 11.10 3.01 -11.71
C PHE A 110 11.41 4.51 -11.66
N ASP A 111 12.42 4.93 -10.90
CA ASP A 111 12.74 6.34 -10.65
C ASP A 111 11.55 7.14 -10.09
N ILE A 112 10.69 6.46 -9.33
CA ILE A 112 9.54 7.05 -8.66
C ILE A 112 9.95 7.47 -7.24
N TYR A 113 9.86 8.76 -6.97
CA TYR A 113 10.30 9.37 -5.71
C TYR A 113 9.24 10.30 -5.14
N SER A 114 9.09 10.25 -3.82
CA SER A 114 8.29 11.18 -3.04
C SER A 114 9.00 11.40 -1.71
N GLY A 115 9.51 12.61 -1.48
CA GLY A 115 10.33 12.93 -0.33
C GLY A 115 10.38 14.42 -0.05
N ARG A 116 10.65 14.79 1.21
CA ARG A 116 10.67 16.19 1.68
C ARG A 116 11.63 17.09 0.86
N TYR A 117 12.73 16.52 0.38
CA TYR A 117 13.79 17.24 -0.33
C TYR A 117 13.94 16.80 -1.78
N SER A 118 13.00 15.99 -2.30
CA SER A 118 13.05 15.51 -3.68
C SER A 118 11.86 16.07 -4.46
N ARG A 119 12.07 16.40 -5.72
CA ARG A 119 10.95 16.63 -6.63
C ARG A 119 10.14 15.33 -6.74
N THR A 120 8.82 15.44 -6.56
CA THR A 120 7.94 14.28 -6.73
C THR A 120 7.95 13.85 -8.18
N THR A 121 8.35 12.60 -8.42
CA THR A 121 8.29 11.94 -9.72
C THR A 121 7.40 10.72 -9.58
N ASN A 122 6.29 10.68 -10.31
CA ASN A 122 5.28 9.63 -10.19
C ASN A 122 4.87 9.05 -11.55
N LYS A 123 5.67 9.25 -12.60
CA LYS A 123 5.35 8.77 -13.95
C LYS A 123 6.55 8.12 -14.59
N ILE A 124 6.28 7.10 -15.40
CA ILE A 124 7.27 6.48 -16.30
C ILE A 124 6.74 6.50 -17.75
N PRO A 125 7.61 6.50 -18.76
CA PRO A 125 7.19 6.23 -20.14
C PRO A 125 6.66 4.79 -20.28
N HIS A 126 5.67 4.59 -21.14
CA HIS A 126 5.17 3.24 -21.44
C HIS A 126 6.23 2.45 -22.23
N PRO A 127 6.58 1.20 -21.81
CA PRO A 127 7.71 0.47 -22.38
C PRO A 127 7.51 0.06 -23.85
N GLN A 128 6.26 -0.01 -24.32
CA GLN A 128 5.91 -0.47 -25.68
C GLN A 128 5.09 0.55 -26.48
N GLN A 129 4.76 1.73 -25.92
CA GLN A 129 3.94 2.74 -26.57
C GLN A 129 4.63 4.11 -26.45
N PRO A 130 5.39 4.54 -27.47
CA PRO A 130 6.07 5.83 -27.45
C PRO A 130 5.09 6.99 -27.22
N GLY A 131 5.46 7.93 -26.36
CA GLY A 131 4.64 9.11 -26.04
C GLY A 131 3.63 8.89 -24.89
N GLU A 132 3.26 7.65 -24.61
CA GLU A 132 2.36 7.31 -23.51
C GLU A 132 3.09 7.21 -22.17
N GLN A 133 2.35 7.46 -21.08
CA GLN A 133 2.89 7.46 -19.71
C GLN A 133 2.06 6.59 -18.77
N ILE A 134 2.73 5.98 -17.81
CA ILE A 134 2.12 5.20 -16.74
C ILE A 134 2.32 5.93 -15.43
N VAL A 135 1.23 6.19 -14.71
CA VAL A 135 1.25 6.92 -13.43
C VAL A 135 1.32 5.95 -12.24
N PHE A 136 2.23 6.19 -11.32
CA PHE A 136 2.31 5.48 -10.04
C PHE A 136 1.52 6.23 -8.98
N LEU A 137 0.59 5.53 -8.34
CA LEU A 137 -0.31 6.08 -7.34
C LEU A 137 -0.18 5.30 -6.03
N ALA A 138 -0.09 6.03 -4.93
CA ALA A 138 -0.20 5.44 -3.60
C ALA A 138 -1.67 5.11 -3.30
N ASP A 139 -1.91 4.02 -2.57
CA ASP A 139 -3.24 3.68 -2.09
C ASP A 139 -3.79 4.78 -1.15
N VAL A 140 -4.89 5.42 -1.57
CA VAL A 140 -5.48 6.59 -0.88
C VAL A 140 -5.93 6.26 0.55
N PRO A 141 -6.65 5.15 0.81
CA PRO A 141 -6.91 4.66 2.17
C PRO A 141 -5.68 4.62 3.08
N HIS A 142 -4.54 4.16 2.57
CA HIS A 142 -3.31 4.10 3.35
C HIS A 142 -2.72 5.50 3.63
N LEU A 143 -2.84 6.45 2.70
CA LEU A 143 -2.45 7.85 2.93
C LEU A 143 -3.26 8.48 4.08
N ILE A 144 -4.59 8.34 4.04
CA ILE A 144 -5.49 8.89 5.06
C ILE A 144 -5.18 8.26 6.42
N LYS A 145 -5.00 6.94 6.47
CA LYS A 145 -4.62 6.22 7.69
C LYS A 145 -3.28 6.73 8.26
N ASN A 146 -2.28 6.94 7.41
CA ASN A 146 -0.97 7.43 7.84
C ASN A 146 -1.07 8.86 8.39
N LEU A 147 -1.82 9.74 7.73
CA LEU A 147 -2.06 11.11 8.18
C LEU A 147 -2.75 11.14 9.54
N ASN A 148 -3.84 10.38 9.71
CA ASN A 148 -4.53 10.29 10.99
C ASN A 148 -3.59 9.71 12.07
N GLY A 149 -2.84 8.65 11.75
CA GLY A 149 -1.85 8.08 12.66
C GLY A 149 -0.74 9.06 13.08
N HIS A 150 -0.34 10.02 12.23
CA HIS A 150 0.57 11.09 12.63
C HIS A 150 -0.09 12.04 13.62
N LEU A 151 -1.31 12.50 13.34
CA LEU A 151 -2.08 13.40 14.19
C LEU A 151 -2.38 12.80 15.58
N VAL A 152 -2.82 11.55 15.64
CA VAL A 152 -3.11 10.83 16.90
C VAL A 152 -1.85 10.67 17.76
N ARG A 153 -0.70 10.41 17.14
CA ARG A 153 0.59 10.30 17.85
C ARG A 153 1.17 11.66 18.28
N GLY A 154 0.47 12.76 18.03
CA GLY A 154 0.94 14.11 18.36
C GLY A 154 2.10 14.59 17.48
N GLN A 155 2.31 14.00 16.29
CA GLN A 155 3.31 14.51 15.36
C GLN A 155 2.86 15.83 14.79
N THR A 156 3.76 16.81 14.79
CA THR A 156 3.48 18.15 14.28
C THR A 156 3.42 18.15 12.77
N ILE A 157 2.29 18.59 12.22
CA ILE A 157 2.14 18.88 10.78
C ILE A 157 2.04 20.39 10.65
N VAL A 158 3.01 20.99 9.95
CA VAL A 158 3.06 22.43 9.71
C VAL A 158 2.74 22.69 8.25
N LEU A 159 1.73 23.52 8.02
CA LEU A 159 1.32 23.97 6.71
C LEU A 159 2.30 25.03 6.18
N PRO A 160 2.60 25.04 4.88
CA PRO A 160 3.34 26.11 4.23
C PRO A 160 2.69 27.49 4.42
N ALA A 161 3.50 28.55 4.52
CA ALA A 161 3.02 29.90 4.81
C ALA A 161 2.05 30.45 3.74
N ASP A 162 2.32 30.14 2.47
CA ASP A 162 1.46 30.46 1.33
C ASP A 162 0.06 29.85 1.47
N VAL A 163 -0.03 28.60 1.92
CA VAL A 163 -1.32 27.92 2.18
C VAL A 163 -2.07 28.60 3.32
N VAL A 164 -1.37 28.99 4.37
CA VAL A 164 -1.95 29.67 5.54
C VAL A 164 -2.53 31.01 5.15
N THR A 165 -1.77 31.83 4.41
CA THR A 165 -2.23 33.14 3.93
C THR A 165 -3.37 33.01 2.93
N ALA A 166 -3.27 32.10 1.96
CA ALA A 166 -4.30 31.91 0.94
C ALA A 166 -5.66 31.48 1.51
N ASN A 167 -5.65 30.77 2.65
CA ASN A 167 -6.86 30.26 3.30
C ASN A 167 -7.24 31.03 4.57
N ASN A 168 -6.58 32.16 4.86
CA ASN A 168 -6.79 32.95 6.08
C ASN A 168 -6.78 32.12 7.37
N LEU A 169 -5.86 31.15 7.48
CA LEU A 169 -5.77 30.27 8.64
C LEU A 169 -5.09 31.00 9.80
N THR A 170 -5.64 30.83 11.00
CA THR A 170 -5.13 31.47 12.23
C THR A 170 -3.87 30.80 12.78
N CYS A 171 -3.58 29.57 12.36
CA CYS A 171 -2.43 28.80 12.82
C CYS A 171 -1.89 27.92 11.69
N PRO A 172 -0.55 27.86 11.49
CA PRO A 172 0.07 26.96 10.52
C PRO A 172 0.11 25.50 10.98
N THR A 173 -0.10 25.24 12.27
CA THR A 173 0.04 23.89 12.85
C THR A 173 -1.30 23.18 12.89
N VAL A 174 -1.35 21.96 12.36
CA VAL A 174 -2.52 21.09 12.43
C VAL A 174 -2.53 20.37 13.78
N SER A 175 -3.65 20.44 14.51
CA SER A 175 -3.85 19.76 15.80
C SER A 175 -5.22 19.11 15.90
N LEU A 176 -5.31 18.05 16.72
CA LEU A 176 -6.57 17.41 17.12
C LEU A 176 -7.20 18.05 18.36
N ASP A 177 -6.57 19.03 18.99
CA ASP A 177 -7.07 19.63 20.24
C ASP A 177 -8.46 20.29 20.10
N PRO A 178 -8.74 21.06 19.02
CA PRO A 178 -10.10 21.57 18.80
C PRO A 178 -11.13 20.45 18.66
N ILE A 179 -10.72 19.31 18.08
CA ILE A 179 -11.58 18.14 17.91
C ILE A 179 -11.82 17.44 19.25
N ARG A 180 -10.79 17.31 20.10
CA ARG A 180 -10.92 16.78 21.46
C ARG A 180 -11.87 17.64 22.31
N GLN A 181 -11.73 18.96 22.23
CA GLN A 181 -12.61 19.91 22.91
C GLN A 181 -14.06 19.76 22.45
N LEU A 182 -14.29 19.60 21.14
CA LEU A 182 -15.63 19.37 20.60
C LEU A 182 -16.24 18.06 21.11
N VAL A 183 -15.46 16.97 21.17
CA VAL A 183 -15.94 15.68 21.70
C VAL A 183 -16.38 15.80 23.15
N GLU A 184 -15.59 16.48 23.98
CA GLU A 184 -15.94 16.68 25.40
C GLU A 184 -17.16 17.59 25.53
N PHE A 185 -17.20 18.70 24.78
CA PHE A 185 -18.33 19.63 24.80
C PHE A 185 -19.66 18.96 24.45
N GLN A 186 -19.67 18.06 23.45
CA GLN A 186 -20.89 17.41 23.00
C GLN A 186 -21.23 16.10 23.74
N LYS A 187 -20.44 15.70 24.75
CA LYS A 187 -20.55 14.40 25.41
C LYS A 187 -21.94 14.19 26.04
N ASP A 188 -22.42 15.20 26.77
CA ASP A 188 -23.66 15.18 27.54
C ASP A 188 -24.85 15.84 26.82
N LEU A 189 -24.64 16.29 25.57
CA LEU A 189 -25.71 16.86 24.76
C LEU A 189 -26.60 15.77 24.18
N THR A 190 -27.92 15.94 24.32
CA THR A 190 -28.91 15.08 23.64
C THR A 190 -28.77 15.16 22.13
N PHE A 191 -28.51 16.36 21.60
CA PHE A 191 -28.29 16.61 20.18
C PHE A 191 -26.83 17.01 19.95
N LYS A 192 -26.04 16.06 19.45
CA LYS A 192 -24.61 16.27 19.17
C LYS A 192 -24.43 16.97 17.83
N LEU A 193 -23.52 17.94 17.77
CA LEU A 193 -23.16 18.64 16.52
C LEU A 193 -22.45 17.69 15.55
N ALA A 194 -21.60 16.82 16.06
CA ALA A 194 -20.87 15.82 15.31
C ALA A 194 -21.12 14.42 15.89
N PRO A 195 -22.30 13.80 15.67
CA PRO A 195 -22.68 12.54 16.32
C PRO A 195 -21.82 11.34 15.88
N LYS A 196 -21.15 11.45 14.72
CA LYS A 196 -20.22 10.42 14.22
C LYS A 196 -18.81 10.55 14.82
N LEU A 197 -18.49 11.67 15.45
CA LEU A 197 -17.20 11.91 16.08
C LEU A 197 -17.19 11.27 17.47
N ARG A 198 -16.57 10.10 17.56
CA ARG A 198 -16.50 9.31 18.80
C ARG A 198 -15.11 9.38 19.41
N PRO A 199 -14.95 9.25 20.75
CA PRO A 199 -13.65 9.26 21.41
C PRO A 199 -12.67 8.23 20.84
N GLU A 200 -13.15 7.06 20.42
CA GLU A 200 -12.30 5.98 19.87
C GLU A 200 -11.66 6.36 18.52
N LEU A 201 -12.13 7.42 17.86
CA LEU A 201 -11.50 7.95 16.65
C LEU A 201 -10.25 8.78 16.96
N LEU A 202 -10.17 9.34 18.17
CA LEU A 202 -9.07 10.18 18.62
C LEU A 202 -7.98 9.34 19.29
N ASP A 203 -8.37 8.24 19.94
CA ASP A 203 -7.46 7.28 20.57
C ASP A 203 -7.79 5.83 20.15
N PRO A 204 -7.57 5.46 18.87
CA PRO A 204 -7.92 4.14 18.36
C PRO A 204 -7.02 3.04 18.93
N ASN A 205 -7.63 1.90 19.29
CA ASN A 205 -6.90 0.70 19.69
C ASN A 205 -6.25 -0.01 18.47
N HIS A 206 -5.46 -1.05 18.72
CA HIS A 206 -4.73 -1.77 17.66
C HIS A 206 -5.64 -2.29 16.54
N PHE A 207 -6.82 -2.81 16.86
CA PHE A 207 -7.77 -3.35 15.88
C PHE A 207 -8.49 -2.25 15.09
N GLU A 208 -8.78 -1.13 15.73
CA GLU A 208 -9.41 0.03 15.09
C GLU A 208 -8.50 0.68 14.07
N LYS A 209 -7.19 0.76 14.33
CA LYS A 209 -6.19 1.26 13.37
C LYS A 209 -6.24 0.56 12.00
N MET A 210 -6.77 -0.66 11.93
CA MET A 210 -6.87 -1.42 10.67
C MET A 210 -8.15 -1.12 9.88
N LYS A 211 -9.17 -0.50 10.47
CA LYS A 211 -10.46 -0.22 9.83
C LYS A 211 -10.47 1.15 9.16
N VAL A 212 -10.31 1.20 7.83
CA VAL A 212 -10.34 2.47 7.07
C VAL A 212 -11.64 3.26 7.27
N SER A 213 -12.77 2.58 7.47
CA SER A 213 -14.08 3.20 7.64
C SER A 213 -14.23 4.08 8.89
N ILE A 214 -13.28 4.04 9.82
CA ILE A 214 -13.29 4.95 10.97
C ILE A 214 -12.72 6.34 10.61
N TYR A 215 -11.95 6.43 9.51
CA TYR A 215 -11.25 7.62 9.08
C TYR A 215 -11.93 8.37 7.93
N SER A 216 -13.00 7.81 7.36
CA SER A 216 -13.69 8.33 6.17
C SER A 216 -15.19 8.08 6.30
N LYS A 217 -15.94 9.02 6.90
CA LYS A 217 -17.40 8.91 7.13
C LYS A 217 -18.12 10.24 7.14
#